data_AF-A0A9D5WN92-F1
#
_entry.id   AF-A0A9D5WN92-F1
#
_cell.length_a   1.000
_cell.length_b   1.000
_cell.length_c   1.000
_cell.angle_alpha   90.00
_cell.angle_beta   90.00
_cell.angle_gamma   90.00
#
_symmetry.space_group_name_H-M   'P 1'
#
loop_
_entity.id
_entity.type
_entity.pdbx_description
1 polymer ?
#
loop_
_entity_poly.entity_id
_entity_poly.type
_entity_poly.pdbx_seq_one_letter_code
_entity_poly.pdbx_strand_id
1 'polypeptide(L)'
;YNYGELYTVARQRCDAQGRTRFTSGQGDLIAYASQPKGASYVYGLKQVRFGQDKSVRLVLDHQAGQRLQLDLKLTPPIEAARYPEVSAEARQRNTQRFAWEDSLRTRYLDSLRAEQVFGLDARANAGVLRQFVEEASDKAKARALLSVLSAKDLRDVPLAVLRDHLQHSQPQPSIAADSAPCMRYVYNPRFAHEALTPYKAALRQALPSELRQQFDRSPEAIIAWCRKEISLDKDFNPLGYPTEPLQVWRSRRADSHSRTLLCLSLLRSCGWAARLEPVTGKAQYYHGGQWQDFALEEAAAPSSVSPQGTLRLAYQDNGILDNPKYYYHFTLSRFDRSGRLHLLSYDEDANGLEQGSAWRPTFERGTKLDAGQYLLVSGSRLADGSVLAQLRSLDIKAGQEHSDSLVMRRDSTAIAVLGNFSSESRYRPLSLGAYKRLSTAAEERSLLSSTGRGYYVLGMMDAGSEPTKHALRDLIAEAPALEKLGRPIALLFTDSTAAAGYRPEDRAGLPQQTFFGLDTEGLAKQLTERFKLRAGLYPIIIVADTFDRVVFVSQGYTIGLGRQLRETLTRLTEASSACERGGCTKD
;
A
#
# COMPACT_ATOMS: atom_id res chain seq x y z
N TYR A 1 -5.74 0.41 -6.32
CA TYR A 1 -5.44 -0.43 -5.14
C TYR A 1 -5.41 -1.90 -5.54
N ASN A 2 -4.22 -2.52 -5.54
CA ASN A 2 -3.97 -3.92 -5.89
C ASN A 2 -3.20 -4.55 -4.72
N TYR A 3 -3.88 -5.04 -3.68
CA TYR A 3 -3.22 -5.66 -2.54
C TYR A 3 -3.28 -7.19 -2.65
N GLY A 4 -2.14 -7.87 -2.52
CA GLY A 4 -1.97 -9.31 -2.33
C GLY A 4 -2.14 -9.71 -0.87
N GLU A 5 -3.14 -9.14 -0.21
CA GLU A 5 -3.46 -9.30 1.21
C GLU A 5 -4.93 -9.74 1.37
N LEU A 6 -5.20 -10.56 2.38
CA LEU A 6 -6.55 -10.76 2.90
C LEU A 6 -6.81 -9.79 4.06
N TYR A 7 -7.56 -8.72 3.79
CA TYR A 7 -7.93 -7.76 4.83
C TYR A 7 -9.20 -8.21 5.58
N THR A 8 -9.20 -8.08 6.90
CA THR A 8 -10.36 -8.45 7.73
C THR A 8 -11.46 -7.41 7.62
N VAL A 9 -12.56 -7.74 6.94
CA VAL A 9 -13.74 -6.86 6.82
C VAL A 9 -14.65 -6.94 8.07
N ALA A 10 -14.73 -8.11 8.70
CA ALA A 10 -15.53 -8.31 9.91
C ALA A 10 -14.97 -9.44 10.77
N ARG A 11 -15.19 -9.33 12.08
CA ARG A 11 -14.84 -10.37 13.06
C ARG A 11 -16.04 -10.61 13.97
N GLN A 12 -16.43 -11.88 14.10
CA GLN A 12 -17.55 -12.31 14.93
C GLN A 12 -17.14 -13.51 15.76
N ARG A 13 -17.76 -13.69 16.94
CA ARG A 13 -17.71 -14.94 17.68
C ARG A 13 -18.96 -15.73 17.36
N CYS A 14 -18.80 -17.00 17.04
CA CYS A 14 -19.94 -17.88 16.88
C CYS A 14 -20.67 -18.10 18.21
N ASP A 15 -21.95 -18.41 18.14
CA ASP A 15 -22.74 -18.87 19.28
C ASP A 15 -22.28 -20.27 19.75
N ALA A 16 -22.91 -20.77 20.82
CA ALA A 16 -22.61 -22.10 21.38
C ALA A 16 -22.87 -23.25 20.39
N GLN A 17 -23.64 -23.02 19.32
CA GLN A 17 -23.92 -23.98 18.26
C GLN A 17 -22.98 -23.81 17.05
N GLY A 18 -22.00 -22.90 17.12
CA GLY A 18 -21.04 -22.64 16.06
C GLY A 18 -21.59 -21.79 14.91
N ARG A 19 -22.68 -21.04 15.12
CA ARG A 19 -23.34 -20.25 14.08
C ARG A 19 -23.03 -18.76 14.24
N THR A 20 -23.03 -18.06 13.11
CA THR A 20 -22.98 -16.60 13.04
C THR A 20 -23.69 -16.11 11.78
N ARG A 21 -24.02 -14.82 11.71
CA ARG A 21 -24.63 -14.18 10.54
C ARG A 21 -23.85 -12.93 10.16
N PHE A 22 -23.53 -12.83 8.89
CA PHE A 22 -22.88 -11.67 8.30
C PHE A 22 -23.60 -11.29 7.00
N THR A 23 -23.68 -9.99 6.71
CA THR A 23 -24.29 -9.46 5.49
C THR A 23 -23.30 -8.50 4.85
N SER A 24 -23.06 -8.67 3.56
CA SER A 24 -22.10 -7.89 2.78
C SER A 24 -22.68 -7.62 1.39
N GLY A 25 -22.01 -6.74 0.63
CA GLY A 25 -22.22 -6.61 -0.81
C GLY A 25 -21.87 -7.90 -1.56
N GLN A 26 -22.19 -7.93 -2.86
CA GLN A 26 -21.90 -9.09 -3.72
C GLN A 26 -20.39 -9.32 -3.91
N GLY A 27 -20.03 -10.50 -4.40
CA GLY A 27 -18.64 -10.88 -4.71
C GLY A 27 -18.06 -11.89 -3.72
N ASP A 28 -16.80 -12.25 -3.92
CA ASP A 28 -16.15 -13.32 -3.16
C ASP A 28 -15.42 -12.79 -1.92
N LEU A 29 -15.61 -13.47 -0.80
CA LEU A 29 -14.84 -13.28 0.45
C LEU A 29 -14.27 -14.61 0.93
N ILE A 30 -13.24 -14.56 1.78
CA ILE A 30 -12.75 -15.73 2.51
C ILE A 30 -13.38 -15.74 3.90
N ALA A 31 -14.14 -16.79 4.20
CA ALA A 31 -14.50 -17.12 5.57
C ALA A 31 -13.34 -17.87 6.22
N TYR A 32 -12.88 -17.38 7.38
CA TYR A 32 -11.86 -18.00 8.20
C TYR A 32 -12.41 -18.19 9.61
N ALA A 33 -12.18 -19.36 10.20
CA ALA A 33 -12.50 -19.62 11.59
C ALA A 33 -11.40 -20.44 12.26
N SER A 34 -11.18 -20.19 13.54
CA SER A 34 -10.24 -20.94 14.37
C SER A 34 -10.80 -21.18 15.76
N GLN A 35 -10.34 -22.25 16.39
CA GLN A 35 -10.68 -22.62 17.76
C GLN A 35 -9.43 -23.09 18.51
N PRO A 36 -9.11 -22.53 19.69
CA PRO A 36 -8.06 -23.05 20.56
C PRO A 36 -8.34 -24.49 20.99
N LYS A 37 -7.30 -25.33 21.01
CA LYS A 37 -7.33 -26.72 21.47
C LYS A 37 -6.10 -27.00 22.33
N GLY A 38 -6.23 -26.79 23.65
CA GLY A 38 -5.10 -26.87 24.58
C GLY A 38 -4.04 -25.81 24.27
N ALA A 39 -2.78 -26.24 24.09
CA ALA A 39 -1.68 -25.38 23.66
C ALA A 39 -1.59 -25.17 22.13
N SER A 40 -2.56 -25.70 21.38
CA SER A 40 -2.63 -25.63 19.91
C SER A 40 -3.98 -25.04 19.48
N TYR A 41 -4.31 -25.13 18.19
CA TYR A 41 -5.57 -24.70 17.61
C TYR A 41 -5.94 -25.55 16.40
N VAL A 42 -7.22 -25.51 16.06
CA VAL A 42 -7.76 -25.98 14.78
C VAL A 42 -8.33 -24.80 14.01
N TYR A 43 -8.30 -24.86 12.69
CA TYR A 43 -8.82 -23.80 11.84
C TYR A 43 -9.39 -24.35 10.54
N GLY A 44 -10.15 -23.51 9.84
CA GLY A 44 -10.75 -23.80 8.55
C GLY A 44 -10.90 -22.53 7.76
N LEU A 45 -10.82 -22.64 6.43
CA LEU A 45 -11.07 -21.50 5.55
C LEU A 45 -11.83 -21.92 4.29
N LYS A 46 -12.66 -21.01 3.76
CA LYS A 46 -13.50 -21.28 2.60
C LYS A 46 -13.79 -20.00 1.83
N GLN A 47 -13.71 -20.06 0.50
CA GLN A 47 -14.23 -19.02 -0.38
C GLN A 47 -15.76 -19.03 -0.34
N VAL A 48 -16.36 -17.86 -0.14
CA VAL A 48 -17.80 -17.63 -0.03
C VAL A 48 -18.21 -16.59 -1.05
N ARG A 49 -19.27 -16.88 -1.83
CA ARG A 49 -19.78 -16.01 -2.89
C ARG A 49 -21.02 -15.26 -2.42
N PHE A 50 -20.85 -14.03 -1.96
CA PHE A 50 -21.97 -13.21 -1.52
C PHE A 50 -22.87 -12.85 -2.71
N GLY A 51 -24.18 -13.02 -2.49
CA GLY A 51 -25.20 -12.93 -3.53
C GLY A 51 -25.73 -14.31 -3.95
N GLN A 52 -24.85 -15.32 -4.03
CA GLN A 52 -25.18 -16.70 -4.39
C GLN A 52 -25.37 -17.57 -3.14
N ASP A 53 -24.37 -17.59 -2.25
CA ASP A 53 -24.38 -18.41 -1.05
C ASP A 53 -25.29 -17.78 0.03
N LYS A 54 -26.33 -18.52 0.46
CA LYS A 54 -27.22 -18.10 1.55
C LYS A 54 -26.87 -18.74 2.90
N SER A 55 -26.26 -19.92 2.87
CA SER A 55 -25.81 -20.67 4.03
C SER A 55 -24.54 -21.42 3.69
N VAL A 56 -23.51 -21.28 4.52
CA VAL A 56 -22.20 -21.90 4.31
C VAL A 56 -21.80 -22.68 5.54
N ARG A 57 -21.49 -23.97 5.35
CA ARG A 57 -20.79 -24.77 6.35
C ARG A 57 -19.29 -24.62 6.17
N LEU A 58 -18.61 -24.16 7.22
CA LEU A 58 -17.16 -24.13 7.35
C LEU A 58 -16.73 -25.21 8.34
N VAL A 59 -15.78 -26.06 7.96
CA VAL A 59 -15.25 -27.14 8.80
C VAL A 59 -13.86 -26.72 9.28
N LEU A 60 -13.55 -26.96 10.56
CA LEU A 60 -12.20 -26.73 11.12
C LEU A 60 -11.36 -27.99 10.95
N ASP A 61 -10.95 -28.27 9.71
CA ASP A 61 -10.25 -29.49 9.29
C ASP A 61 -8.72 -29.33 9.22
N HIS A 62 -8.19 -28.16 9.56
CA HIS A 62 -6.75 -27.93 9.66
C HIS A 62 -6.27 -27.82 11.10
N GLN A 63 -5.03 -28.22 11.34
CA GLN A 63 -4.37 -28.14 12.64
C GLN A 63 -3.07 -27.32 12.57
N ALA A 64 -2.60 -26.83 13.72
CA ALA A 64 -1.32 -26.14 13.78
C ALA A 64 -0.18 -27.03 13.23
N GLY A 65 0.71 -26.43 12.42
CA GLY A 65 1.82 -27.13 11.75
C GLY A 65 1.43 -27.94 10.51
N GLN A 66 0.14 -28.15 10.23
CA GLN A 66 -0.29 -28.84 9.01
C GLN A 66 -0.02 -27.96 7.78
N ARG A 67 0.50 -28.59 6.71
CA ARG A 67 0.68 -27.94 5.43
C ARG A 67 -0.67 -27.69 4.75
N LEU A 68 -0.90 -26.44 4.39
CA LEU A 68 -2.02 -25.94 3.61
C LEU A 68 -1.47 -25.35 2.31
N GLN A 69 -2.12 -25.68 1.19
CA GLN A 69 -1.95 -24.95 -0.06
C GLN A 69 -3.31 -24.89 -0.78
N LEU A 70 -3.78 -23.67 -1.06
CA LEU A 70 -5.06 -23.43 -1.72
C LEU A 70 -4.90 -22.41 -2.83
N ASP A 71 -5.42 -22.76 -4.00
CA ASP A 71 -5.44 -21.92 -5.18
C ASP A 71 -6.87 -21.43 -5.40
N LEU A 72 -7.09 -20.11 -5.35
CA LEU A 72 -8.42 -19.50 -5.41
C LEU A 72 -8.52 -18.50 -6.57
N LYS A 73 -9.72 -18.33 -7.13
CA LYS A 73 -10.04 -17.20 -8.00
C LYS A 73 -11.11 -16.37 -7.30
N LEU A 74 -10.72 -15.21 -6.78
CA LEU A 74 -11.62 -14.29 -6.08
C LEU A 74 -12.22 -13.31 -7.08
N THR A 75 -13.54 -13.37 -7.24
CA THR A 75 -14.26 -12.52 -8.17
C THR A 75 -14.89 -11.34 -7.43
N PRO A 76 -14.59 -10.07 -7.81
CA PRO A 76 -15.26 -8.91 -7.22
C PRO A 76 -16.75 -8.88 -7.60
N PRO A 77 -17.58 -8.08 -6.90
CA PRO A 77 -18.93 -7.80 -7.37
C PRO A 77 -18.95 -7.27 -8.80
N ILE A 78 -19.99 -7.64 -9.54
CA ILE A 78 -20.21 -7.15 -10.91
C ILE A 78 -20.39 -5.63 -10.85
N GLU A 79 -19.65 -4.90 -11.68
CA GLU A 79 -19.74 -3.45 -11.80
C GLU A 79 -21.06 -3.07 -12.48
N ALA A 80 -22.11 -2.86 -11.69
CA ALA A 80 -23.45 -2.46 -12.14
C ALA A 80 -23.78 -1.03 -11.68
N ALA A 81 -22.80 -0.12 -11.78
CA ALA A 81 -22.97 1.26 -11.33
C ALA A 81 -23.99 2.01 -12.21
N ARG A 82 -25.21 2.19 -11.70
CA ARG A 82 -26.21 3.08 -12.29
C ARG A 82 -25.93 4.51 -11.82
N TYR A 83 -25.13 5.23 -12.59
CA TYR A 83 -24.93 6.65 -12.33
C TYR A 83 -26.16 7.45 -12.77
N PRO A 84 -26.54 8.49 -12.03
CA PRO A 84 -27.55 9.43 -12.51
C PRO A 84 -27.07 10.07 -13.82
N GLU A 85 -27.98 10.28 -14.75
CA GLU A 85 -27.70 10.97 -16.01
C GLU A 85 -27.41 12.44 -15.69
N VAL A 86 -26.21 12.91 -16.04
CA VAL A 86 -25.77 14.29 -15.78
C VAL A 86 -25.84 15.07 -17.09
N SER A 87 -26.54 16.20 -17.11
CA SER A 87 -26.61 17.03 -18.32
C SER A 87 -25.21 17.51 -18.74
N ALA A 88 -25.03 17.76 -20.05
CA ALA A 88 -23.77 18.27 -20.58
C ALA A 88 -23.34 19.59 -19.89
N GLU A 89 -24.30 20.47 -19.57
CA GLU A 89 -24.07 21.74 -18.86
C GLU A 89 -23.62 21.53 -17.41
N ALA A 90 -24.23 20.57 -16.70
CA ALA A 90 -23.81 20.22 -15.34
C ALA A 90 -22.39 19.64 -15.34
N ARG A 91 -22.06 18.81 -16.34
CA ARG A 91 -20.72 18.26 -16.53
C ARG A 91 -19.69 19.36 -16.83
N GLN A 92 -20.01 20.28 -17.74
CA GLN A 92 -19.15 21.41 -18.10
C GLN A 92 -18.90 22.34 -16.90
N ARG A 93 -19.95 22.70 -16.14
CA ARG A 93 -19.80 23.48 -14.91
C ARG A 93 -18.90 22.78 -13.88
N ASN A 94 -19.07 21.47 -13.73
CA ASN A 94 -18.22 20.70 -12.82
C ASN A 94 -16.75 20.66 -13.29
N THR A 95 -16.50 20.49 -14.60
CA THR A 95 -15.15 20.58 -15.16
C THR A 95 -14.50 21.94 -14.92
N GLN A 96 -15.24 23.04 -15.08
CA GLN A 96 -14.75 24.39 -14.77
C GLN A 96 -14.43 24.56 -13.29
N ARG A 97 -15.31 24.05 -12.42
CA ARG A 97 -15.11 24.07 -10.97
C ARG A 97 -13.88 23.25 -10.55
N PHE A 98 -13.72 22.04 -11.08
CA PHE A 98 -12.56 21.20 -10.84
C PHE A 98 -11.26 21.90 -11.26
N ALA A 99 -11.22 22.53 -12.44
CA ALA A 99 -10.06 23.28 -12.90
C ALA A 99 -9.71 24.45 -11.96
N TRP A 100 -10.73 25.18 -11.47
CA TRP A 100 -10.54 26.25 -10.51
C TRP A 100 -10.04 25.75 -9.14
N GLU A 101 -10.66 24.71 -8.60
CA GLU A 101 -10.24 24.06 -7.34
C GLU A 101 -8.81 23.51 -7.45
N ASP A 102 -8.46 22.91 -8.59
CA ASP A 102 -7.11 22.43 -8.86
C ASP A 102 -6.09 23.58 -8.96
N SER A 103 -6.48 24.72 -9.53
CA SER A 103 -5.64 25.92 -9.59
C SER A 103 -5.36 26.50 -8.20
N LEU A 104 -6.33 26.43 -7.28
CA LEU A 104 -6.16 26.86 -5.89
C LEU A 104 -5.23 25.90 -5.14
N ARG A 105 -5.47 24.59 -5.27
CA ARG A 105 -4.64 23.54 -4.67
C ARG A 105 -3.20 23.62 -5.15
N THR A 106 -2.98 23.82 -6.45
CA THR A 106 -1.64 23.91 -7.05
C THR A 106 -0.89 25.13 -6.53
N ARG A 107 -1.51 26.33 -6.57
CA ARG A 107 -0.91 27.55 -6.01
C ARG A 107 -0.54 27.38 -4.53
N TYR A 108 -1.41 26.75 -3.75
CA TYR A 108 -1.12 26.45 -2.35
C TYR A 108 0.06 25.47 -2.20
N LEU A 109 0.07 24.35 -2.92
CA LEU A 109 1.16 23.37 -2.85
C LEU A 109 2.51 23.93 -3.31
N ASP A 110 2.52 24.78 -4.33
CA ASP A 110 3.76 25.42 -4.81
C ASP A 110 4.31 26.40 -3.78
N SER A 111 3.46 27.10 -3.02
CA SER A 111 3.88 27.92 -1.87
C SER A 111 4.57 27.09 -0.77
N LEU A 112 4.27 25.79 -0.67
CA LEU A 112 4.85 24.87 0.32
C LEU A 112 6.11 24.15 -0.18
N ARG A 113 6.35 24.10 -1.50
CA ARG A 113 7.51 23.40 -2.10
C ARG A 113 8.84 24.12 -1.89
N ALA A 114 8.81 25.43 -1.60
CA ALA A 114 10.00 26.25 -1.40
C ALA A 114 10.74 25.98 -0.07
N GLU A 115 10.18 25.14 0.82
CA GLU A 115 10.68 25.01 2.19
C GLU A 115 11.15 23.58 2.51
N GLN A 116 12.18 23.07 1.82
CA GLN A 116 12.98 21.99 2.40
C GLN A 116 13.70 22.53 3.65
N VAL A 117 13.40 21.96 4.81
CA VAL A 117 14.02 22.37 6.08
C VAL A 117 15.04 21.31 6.45
N PHE A 118 16.32 21.67 6.40
CA PHE A 118 17.44 20.76 6.66
C PHE A 118 17.44 19.49 5.77
N GLY A 119 16.95 19.60 4.53
CA GLY A 119 16.82 18.46 3.60
C GLY A 119 15.60 17.56 3.85
N LEU A 120 14.66 17.98 4.72
CA LEU A 120 13.44 17.25 5.06
C LEU A 120 12.20 17.87 4.39
N ASP A 121 11.25 17.03 3.96
CA ASP A 121 9.96 17.45 3.36
C ASP A 121 8.93 17.83 4.45
N ALA A 122 9.09 19.04 4.99
CA ALA A 122 8.26 19.57 6.08
C ALA A 122 6.92 20.19 5.63
N ARG A 123 6.76 20.48 4.33
CA ARG A 123 5.58 21.16 3.76
C ARG A 123 5.20 22.40 4.60
N ALA A 124 3.94 22.51 5.01
CA ALA A 124 3.42 23.61 5.81
C ALA A 124 3.99 23.69 7.24
N ASN A 125 4.66 22.65 7.72
CA ASN A 125 5.21 22.60 9.09
C ASN A 125 6.67 23.10 9.17
N ALA A 126 7.21 23.61 8.07
CA ALA A 126 8.58 24.08 7.99
C ALA A 126 8.94 25.14 9.05
N GLY A 127 8.03 26.07 9.34
CA GLY A 127 8.22 27.08 10.40
C GLY A 127 8.44 26.47 11.79
N VAL A 128 7.65 25.44 12.14
CA VAL A 128 7.78 24.72 13.41
C VAL A 128 9.13 24.01 13.51
N LEU A 129 9.58 23.35 12.43
CA LEU A 129 10.85 22.63 12.44
C LEU A 129 12.05 23.58 12.54
N ARG A 130 12.01 24.75 11.88
CA ARG A 130 13.05 25.79 12.02
C ARG A 130 13.10 26.31 13.44
N GLN A 131 11.95 26.73 13.97
CA GLN A 131 11.84 27.24 15.34
C GLN A 131 12.37 26.23 16.36
N PHE A 132 11.99 24.96 16.23
CA PHE A 132 12.47 23.89 17.10
C PHE A 132 14.00 23.78 17.13
N VAL A 133 14.65 23.79 15.95
CA VAL A 133 16.11 23.66 15.86
C VAL A 133 16.83 24.94 16.31
N GLU A 134 16.26 26.11 16.05
CA GLU A 134 16.86 27.40 16.42
C GLU A 134 16.88 27.62 17.93
N GLU A 135 15.79 27.25 18.62
CA GLU A 135 15.64 27.37 20.07
C GLU A 135 16.30 26.24 20.86
N ALA A 136 16.68 25.13 20.20
CA ALA A 136 17.33 24.02 20.87
C ALA A 136 18.73 24.40 21.36
N SER A 137 19.02 24.10 22.63
CA SER A 137 20.37 24.25 23.21
C SER A 137 21.41 23.38 22.48
N ASP A 138 20.98 22.21 21.98
CA ASP A 138 21.77 21.32 21.14
C ASP A 138 21.09 21.15 19.77
N LYS A 139 21.53 21.96 18.81
CA LYS A 139 20.98 21.97 17.45
C LYS A 139 21.26 20.68 16.68
N ALA A 140 22.39 20.02 16.97
CA ALA A 140 22.74 18.75 16.32
C ALA A 140 21.77 17.65 16.75
N LYS A 141 21.48 17.59 18.05
CA LYS A 141 20.52 16.67 18.64
C LYS A 141 19.08 16.92 18.17
N ALA A 142 18.67 18.19 18.07
CA ALA A 142 17.38 18.56 17.51
C ALA A 142 17.22 18.05 16.06
N ARG A 143 18.23 18.26 15.20
CA ARG A 143 18.24 17.74 13.83
C ARG A 143 18.22 16.21 13.78
N ALA A 144 18.94 15.54 14.68
CA ALA A 144 18.95 14.09 14.78
C ALA A 144 17.60 13.50 15.22
N LEU A 145 16.81 14.22 16.03
CA LEU A 145 15.43 13.84 16.32
C LEU A 145 14.55 13.99 15.09
N LEU A 146 14.66 15.09 14.34
CA LEU A 146 13.88 15.28 13.11
C LEU A 146 14.16 14.19 12.07
N SER A 147 15.40 13.73 11.94
CA SER A 147 15.77 12.72 10.94
C SER A 147 15.22 11.31 11.20
N VAL A 148 14.72 11.04 12.42
CA VAL A 148 14.09 9.74 12.76
C VAL A 148 12.55 9.78 12.74
N LEU A 149 11.94 10.94 12.48
CA LEU A 149 10.50 11.08 12.34
C LEU A 149 10.03 10.56 10.97
N SER A 150 8.78 10.12 10.89
CA SER A 150 8.20 9.75 9.60
C SER A 150 7.96 10.99 8.72
N ALA A 151 7.88 10.80 7.40
CA ALA A 151 7.52 11.87 6.46
C ALA A 151 6.16 12.50 6.79
N LYS A 152 5.23 11.72 7.37
CA LYS A 152 3.96 12.23 7.89
C LYS A 152 4.21 13.15 9.09
N ASP A 153 4.92 12.66 10.10
CA ASP A 153 5.16 13.40 11.35
C ASP A 153 5.89 14.72 11.09
N LEU A 154 6.83 14.76 10.15
CA LEU A 154 7.52 16.00 9.77
C LEU A 154 6.56 17.10 9.30
N ARG A 155 5.41 16.73 8.74
CA ARG A 155 4.41 17.65 8.17
C ARG A 155 3.33 18.09 9.17
N ASP A 156 3.25 17.48 10.34
CA ASP A 156 2.17 17.77 11.31
C ASP A 156 2.59 17.74 12.80
N VAL A 157 3.85 17.42 13.14
CA VAL A 157 4.31 17.37 14.53
C VAL A 157 4.27 18.76 15.20
N PRO A 158 3.60 18.90 16.37
CA PRO A 158 3.58 20.16 17.10
C PRO A 158 4.92 20.48 17.78
N LEU A 159 5.26 21.76 17.87
CA LEU A 159 6.47 22.25 18.54
C LEU A 159 6.58 21.76 20.00
N ALA A 160 5.47 21.72 20.74
CA ALA A 160 5.44 21.26 22.12
C ALA A 160 5.87 19.79 22.27
N VAL A 161 5.52 18.93 21.30
CA VAL A 161 5.95 17.52 21.27
C VAL A 161 7.46 17.46 21.07
N LEU A 162 7.99 18.16 20.08
CA LEU A 162 9.43 18.17 19.79
C LEU A 162 10.25 18.66 20.99
N ARG A 163 9.82 19.75 21.62
CA ARG A 163 10.47 20.31 22.81
C ARG A 163 10.45 19.33 23.98
N ASP A 164 9.27 18.78 24.31
CA ASP A 164 9.12 17.85 25.44
C ASP A 164 10.01 16.62 25.27
N HIS A 165 10.01 16.04 24.07
CA HIS A 165 10.80 14.85 23.78
C HIS A 165 12.30 15.11 23.71
N LEU A 166 12.74 16.26 23.23
CA LEU A 166 14.17 16.63 23.22
C LEU A 166 14.69 16.91 24.65
N GLN A 167 13.92 17.66 25.45
CA GLN A 167 14.34 18.20 26.75
C GLN A 167 14.19 17.19 27.90
N HIS A 168 13.17 16.32 27.84
CA HIS A 168 12.83 15.40 28.94
C HIS A 168 13.18 13.94 28.63
N SER A 169 14.07 13.70 27.68
CA SER A 169 14.67 12.39 27.43
C SER A 169 16.03 12.29 28.11
N GLN A 170 16.17 11.31 29.01
CA GLN A 170 17.44 10.96 29.66
C GLN A 170 17.75 9.50 29.38
N PRO A 171 18.44 9.17 28.28
CA PRO A 171 18.71 7.79 27.89
C PRO A 171 19.54 7.06 28.94
N GLN A 172 19.25 5.78 29.15
CA GLN A 172 20.08 4.92 29.98
C GLN A 172 21.49 4.77 29.39
N PRO A 173 22.54 4.61 30.22
CA PRO A 173 23.92 4.50 29.74
C PRO A 173 24.13 3.42 28.66
N SER A 174 23.36 2.34 28.71
CA SER A 174 23.40 1.22 27.78
C SER A 174 23.02 1.57 26.33
N ILE A 175 22.28 2.66 26.11
CA ILE A 175 21.88 3.14 24.78
C ILE A 175 22.37 4.57 24.51
N ALA A 176 22.79 5.31 25.54
CA ALA A 176 23.17 6.72 25.42
C ALA A 176 24.33 6.96 24.43
N ALA A 177 25.27 6.01 24.33
CA ALA A 177 26.39 6.08 23.40
C ALA A 177 26.01 5.82 21.93
N ASP A 178 24.86 5.18 21.67
CA ASP A 178 24.42 4.80 20.33
C ASP A 178 23.35 5.78 19.81
N SER A 179 23.81 6.83 19.12
CA SER A 179 22.96 7.98 18.78
C SER A 179 21.74 7.62 17.93
N ALA A 180 21.84 6.66 17.00
CA ALA A 180 20.74 6.34 16.09
C ALA A 180 19.59 5.57 16.75
N PRO A 181 19.79 4.42 17.42
CA PRO A 181 18.75 3.74 18.19
C PRO A 181 18.27 4.57 19.37
N CYS A 182 19.13 5.38 19.99
CA CYS A 182 18.74 6.30 21.04
C CYS A 182 17.72 7.34 20.53
N MET A 183 18.00 8.01 19.41
CA MET A 183 17.04 8.92 18.78
C MET A 183 15.74 8.19 18.40
N ARG A 184 15.86 7.02 17.77
CA ARG A 184 14.71 6.29 17.24
C ARG A 184 13.81 5.67 18.31
N TYR A 185 14.36 5.25 19.44
CA TYR A 185 13.63 4.44 20.42
C TYR A 185 13.61 5.02 21.84
N VAL A 186 14.26 6.16 22.08
CA VAL A 186 14.10 6.95 23.31
C VAL A 186 13.46 8.31 22.98
N TYR A 187 14.03 9.09 22.06
CA TYR A 187 13.55 10.46 21.78
C TYR A 187 12.33 10.53 20.86
N ASN A 188 12.22 9.62 19.89
CA ASN A 188 11.12 9.65 18.94
C ASN A 188 9.76 9.54 19.67
N PRO A 189 8.79 10.44 19.43
CA PRO A 189 7.47 10.37 20.04
C PRO A 189 6.57 9.26 19.46
N ARG A 190 6.88 8.74 18.28
CA ARG A 190 6.07 7.80 17.50
C ARG A 190 6.33 6.35 17.89
N PHE A 191 5.28 5.56 18.04
CA PHE A 191 5.29 4.10 18.19
C PHE A 191 4.51 3.41 17.07
N ALA A 192 3.30 3.88 16.77
CA ALA A 192 2.38 3.32 15.79
C ALA A 192 1.48 4.43 15.18
N HIS A 193 0.16 4.32 15.25
CA HIS A 193 -0.79 5.25 14.60
C HIS A 193 -1.43 6.28 15.55
N GLU A 194 -0.86 6.47 16.74
CA GLU A 194 -1.36 7.39 17.77
C GLU A 194 -1.22 8.88 17.41
N ALA A 195 -1.96 9.74 18.10
CA ALA A 195 -1.66 11.17 18.10
C ALA A 195 -0.34 11.42 18.86
N LEU A 196 0.56 12.24 18.31
CA LEU A 196 1.79 12.61 19.01
C LEU A 196 1.47 13.61 20.13
N THR A 197 1.93 13.34 21.35
CA THR A 197 1.66 14.17 22.53
C THR A 197 2.93 14.43 23.34
N PRO A 198 3.03 15.60 24.02
CA PRO A 198 4.15 15.92 24.90
C PRO A 198 3.97 15.25 26.27
N TYR A 199 4.20 13.93 26.32
CA TYR A 199 3.91 13.12 27.51
C TYR A 199 5.06 13.00 28.50
N LYS A 200 6.32 13.27 28.11
CA LYS A 200 7.49 12.87 28.90
C LYS A 200 7.58 13.62 30.22
N ALA A 201 7.55 14.95 30.19
CA ALA A 201 7.59 15.76 31.40
C ALA A 201 6.44 15.42 32.34
N ALA A 202 5.21 15.35 31.81
CA ALA A 202 4.01 15.12 32.60
C ALA A 202 3.98 13.72 33.24
N LEU A 203 4.32 12.67 32.50
CA LEU A 203 4.44 11.32 33.07
C LEU A 203 5.53 11.27 34.14
N ARG A 204 6.70 11.87 33.86
CA ARG A 204 7.82 11.87 34.80
C ARG A 204 7.46 12.62 36.08
N GLN A 205 6.80 13.78 35.97
CA GLN A 205 6.36 14.58 37.12
C GLN A 205 5.30 13.87 37.95
N ALA A 206 4.38 13.13 37.31
CA ALA A 206 3.31 12.41 37.99
C ALA A 206 3.77 11.17 38.77
N LEU A 207 5.01 10.69 38.56
CA LEU A 207 5.56 9.55 39.28
C LEU A 207 6.05 9.96 40.69
N PRO A 208 5.55 9.31 41.77
CA PRO A 208 6.12 9.39 43.11
C PRO A 208 7.61 9.06 43.12
N SER A 209 8.36 9.61 44.08
CA SER A 209 9.82 9.41 44.20
C SER A 209 10.22 7.95 44.25
N GLU A 210 9.48 7.12 44.97
CA GLU A 210 9.79 5.71 45.19
C GLU A 210 9.61 4.92 43.89
N LEU A 211 8.50 5.14 43.18
CA LEU A 211 8.25 4.53 41.88
C LEU A 211 9.26 4.98 40.84
N ARG A 212 9.65 6.26 40.89
CA ARG A 212 10.66 6.83 39.99
C ARG A 212 11.99 6.09 40.13
N GLN A 213 12.47 5.89 41.35
CA GLN A 213 13.71 5.16 41.62
C GLN A 213 13.63 3.69 41.17
N GLN A 214 12.47 3.03 41.32
CA GLN A 214 12.28 1.66 40.85
C GLN A 214 12.30 1.59 39.32
N PHE A 215 11.57 2.50 38.65
CA PHE A 215 11.45 2.54 37.20
C PHE A 215 12.77 2.87 36.52
N ASP A 216 13.60 3.70 37.14
CA ASP A 216 14.93 4.05 36.63
C ASP A 216 15.91 2.87 36.65
N ARG A 217 15.65 1.86 37.48
CA ARG A 217 16.51 0.68 37.66
C ARG A 217 16.02 -0.55 36.91
N SER A 218 14.72 -0.67 36.66
CA SER A 218 14.13 -1.87 36.07
C SER A 218 12.97 -1.54 35.13
N PRO A 219 13.09 -1.86 33.82
CA PRO A 219 11.95 -1.79 32.90
C PRO A 219 10.84 -2.78 33.28
N GLU A 220 11.18 -3.93 33.89
CA GLU A 220 10.22 -4.92 34.38
C GLU A 220 9.31 -4.36 35.47
N ALA A 221 9.82 -3.46 36.33
CA ALA A 221 9.02 -2.77 37.33
C ALA A 221 7.93 -1.89 36.69
N ILE A 222 8.25 -1.23 35.56
CA ILE A 222 7.29 -0.43 34.78
C ILE A 222 6.19 -1.34 34.21
N ILE A 223 6.59 -2.47 33.60
CA ILE A 223 5.67 -3.44 33.02
C ILE A 223 4.74 -4.02 34.09
N ALA A 224 5.30 -4.44 35.23
CA ALA A 224 4.54 -4.98 36.35
C ALA A 224 3.54 -3.96 36.91
N TRP A 225 3.97 -2.71 37.06
CA TRP A 225 3.10 -1.63 37.50
C TRP A 225 1.98 -1.37 36.48
N CYS A 226 2.26 -1.34 35.17
CA CYS A 226 1.22 -1.16 34.14
C CYS A 226 0.19 -2.30 34.15
N ARG A 227 0.62 -3.55 34.35
CA ARG A 227 -0.28 -4.71 34.48
C ARG A 227 -1.21 -4.59 35.68
N LYS A 228 -0.68 -4.07 36.80
CA LYS A 228 -1.40 -3.95 38.08
C LYS A 228 -2.35 -2.76 38.10
N GLU A 229 -1.88 -1.60 37.67
CA GLU A 229 -2.56 -0.32 37.91
C GLU A 229 -3.43 0.13 36.73
N ILE A 230 -3.27 -0.47 35.54
CA ILE A 230 -4.07 -0.12 34.35
C ILE A 230 -5.02 -1.26 34.00
N SER A 231 -6.29 -1.03 34.28
CA SER A 231 -7.37 -1.99 34.03
C SER A 231 -7.71 -2.08 32.53
N LEU A 232 -7.98 -3.30 32.05
CA LEU A 232 -8.43 -3.52 30.67
C LEU A 232 -9.90 -3.11 30.52
N ASP A 233 -10.16 -2.25 29.53
CA ASP A 233 -11.49 -1.84 29.11
C ASP A 233 -11.66 -2.17 27.63
N LYS A 234 -12.62 -3.05 27.30
CA LYS A 234 -12.88 -3.50 25.92
C LYS A 234 -14.21 -2.98 25.39
N ASP A 235 -14.98 -2.27 26.20
CA ASP A 235 -16.36 -1.93 25.90
C ASP A 235 -16.46 -0.53 25.27
N PHE A 236 -15.61 0.40 25.73
CA PHE A 236 -15.66 1.81 25.31
C PHE A 236 -14.68 2.21 24.20
N ASN A 237 -13.86 1.27 23.69
CA ASN A 237 -13.03 1.47 22.51
C ASN A 237 -13.04 0.24 21.57
N PRO A 238 -14.19 -0.11 20.97
CA PRO A 238 -14.34 -1.33 20.17
C PRO A 238 -13.51 -1.31 18.88
N LEU A 239 -13.13 -0.12 18.40
CA LEU A 239 -12.30 0.06 17.20
C LEU A 239 -10.80 0.07 17.52
N GLY A 240 -10.42 0.08 18.80
CA GLY A 240 -9.02 0.04 19.22
C GLY A 240 -8.21 1.27 18.80
N TYR A 241 -8.85 2.44 18.68
CA TYR A 241 -8.13 3.67 18.36
C TYR A 241 -7.16 4.02 19.49
N PRO A 242 -5.88 4.32 19.20
CA PRO A 242 -4.91 4.63 20.24
C PRO A 242 -5.37 5.79 21.13
N THR A 243 -5.49 5.52 22.43
CA THR A 243 -5.77 6.54 23.44
C THR A 243 -4.46 7.21 23.88
N GLU A 244 -4.46 8.53 24.05
CA GLU A 244 -3.28 9.27 24.47
C GLU A 244 -2.70 8.75 25.80
N PRO A 245 -1.36 8.58 25.92
CA PRO A 245 -0.74 8.02 27.11
C PRO A 245 -1.15 8.73 28.42
N LEU A 246 -1.22 10.06 28.41
CA LEU A 246 -1.61 10.83 29.61
C LEU A 246 -3.07 10.59 30.02
N GLN A 247 -3.97 10.31 29.08
CA GLN A 247 -5.36 9.99 29.39
C GLN A 247 -5.49 8.58 29.97
N VAL A 248 -4.73 7.62 29.45
CA VAL A 248 -4.65 6.27 30.04
C VAL A 248 -4.06 6.36 31.46
N TRP A 249 -3.02 7.15 31.65
CA TRP A 249 -2.41 7.39 32.97
C TRP A 249 -3.43 7.94 33.98
N ARG A 250 -4.24 8.94 33.59
CA ARG A 250 -5.25 9.57 34.46
C ARG A 250 -6.42 8.64 34.76
N SER A 251 -6.96 8.00 33.74
CA SER A 251 -8.17 7.17 33.83
C SER A 251 -7.92 5.80 34.44
N ARG A 252 -6.66 5.32 34.40
CA ARG A 252 -6.25 3.97 34.81
C ARG A 252 -7.00 2.85 34.07
N ARG A 253 -7.57 3.16 32.90
CA ARG A 253 -8.33 2.25 32.05
C ARG A 253 -7.95 2.43 30.59
N ALA A 254 -7.81 1.32 29.88
CA ALA A 254 -7.53 1.32 28.44
C ALA A 254 -7.79 -0.05 27.82
N ASP A 255 -7.99 -0.06 26.50
CA ASP A 255 -7.85 -1.28 25.71
C ASP A 255 -6.39 -1.81 25.76
N SER A 256 -6.18 -3.03 25.27
CA SER A 256 -4.88 -3.71 25.28
C SER A 256 -3.78 -2.93 24.53
N HIS A 257 -4.11 -2.33 23.39
CA HIS A 257 -3.15 -1.59 22.59
C HIS A 257 -2.76 -0.29 23.28
N SER A 258 -3.74 0.52 23.69
CA SER A 258 -3.50 1.79 24.40
C SER A 258 -2.76 1.60 25.72
N ARG A 259 -3.05 0.51 26.46
CA ARG A 259 -2.31 0.13 27.67
C ARG A 259 -0.84 -0.18 27.38
N THR A 260 -0.57 -0.86 26.27
CA THR A 260 0.80 -1.13 25.80
C THR A 260 1.52 0.17 25.43
N LEU A 261 0.86 1.08 24.72
CA LEU A 261 1.43 2.38 24.35
C LEU A 261 1.76 3.24 25.58
N LEU A 262 0.94 3.24 26.63
CA LEU A 262 1.29 3.88 27.90
C LEU A 262 2.55 3.26 28.51
N CYS A 263 2.65 1.93 28.55
CA CYS A 263 3.83 1.26 29.10
C CYS A 263 5.11 1.63 28.34
N LEU A 264 5.07 1.65 27.00
CA LEU A 264 6.17 2.11 26.15
C LEU A 264 6.50 3.60 26.38
N SER A 265 5.48 4.44 26.60
CA SER A 265 5.64 5.86 26.91
C SER A 265 6.35 6.06 28.26
N LEU A 266 6.00 5.28 29.28
CA LEU A 266 6.67 5.29 30.59
C LEU A 266 8.11 4.80 30.49
N LEU A 267 8.37 3.72 29.74
CA LEU A 267 9.71 3.22 29.45
C LEU A 267 10.58 4.31 28.82
N ARG A 268 10.13 4.94 27.72
CA ARG A 268 10.83 6.04 27.05
C ARG A 268 10.98 7.28 27.94
N SER A 269 10.05 7.54 28.87
CA SER A 269 10.13 8.66 29.82
C SER A 269 11.14 8.41 30.95
N CYS A 270 11.44 7.15 31.26
CA CYS A 270 12.47 6.76 32.23
C CYS A 270 13.81 6.38 31.55
N GLY A 271 13.97 6.73 30.26
CA GLY A 271 15.24 6.56 29.55
C GLY A 271 15.47 5.20 28.89
N TRP A 272 14.55 4.26 29.04
CA TRP A 272 14.65 2.95 28.41
C TRP A 272 14.28 3.04 26.94
N ALA A 273 15.14 2.52 26.06
CA ALA A 273 14.79 2.36 24.66
C ALA A 273 13.68 1.32 24.54
N ALA A 274 12.56 1.72 23.92
CA ALA A 274 11.38 0.89 23.80
C ALA A 274 10.71 1.09 22.44
N ARG A 275 10.08 0.05 21.90
CA ARG A 275 9.45 0.08 20.57
C ARG A 275 8.29 -0.90 20.46
N LEU A 276 7.47 -0.69 19.44
CA LEU A 276 6.79 -1.80 18.78
C LEU A 276 7.74 -2.30 17.69
N GLU A 277 8.06 -3.58 17.71
CA GLU A 277 8.93 -4.19 16.71
C GLU A 277 8.28 -4.04 15.32
N PRO A 278 8.94 -3.39 14.35
CA PRO A 278 8.29 -2.94 13.11
C PRO A 278 7.58 -4.02 12.31
N VAL A 279 8.02 -5.28 12.39
CA VAL A 279 7.46 -6.38 11.59
C VAL A 279 6.31 -7.08 12.28
N THR A 280 6.43 -7.32 13.58
CA THR A 280 5.50 -8.16 14.35
C THR A 280 4.56 -7.36 15.23
N GLY A 281 4.83 -6.06 15.43
CA GLY A 281 4.08 -5.19 16.33
C GLY A 281 4.27 -5.52 17.82
N LYS A 282 5.21 -6.40 18.17
CA LYS A 282 5.48 -6.78 19.56
C LYS A 282 6.07 -5.63 20.35
N ALA A 283 5.61 -5.43 21.58
CA ALA A 283 6.22 -4.45 22.47
C ALA A 283 7.57 -4.98 22.98
N GLN A 284 8.60 -4.14 22.86
CA GLN A 284 9.97 -4.47 23.24
C GLN A 284 10.63 -3.33 24.01
N TYR A 285 11.55 -3.69 24.89
CA TYR A 285 12.52 -2.76 25.48
C TYR A 285 13.94 -3.30 25.31
N TYR A 286 14.93 -2.41 25.33
CA TYR A 286 16.34 -2.77 25.22
C TYR A 286 16.99 -2.81 26.60
N HIS A 287 17.51 -3.97 26.99
CA HIS A 287 18.21 -4.18 28.25
C HIS A 287 19.19 -5.35 28.13
N GLY A 288 20.39 -5.21 28.73
CA GLY A 288 21.42 -6.25 28.66
C GLY A 288 21.99 -6.49 27.26
N GLY A 289 22.04 -5.46 26.41
CA GLY A 289 22.60 -5.55 25.05
C GLY A 289 21.65 -6.16 24.00
N GLN A 290 20.38 -6.36 24.33
CA GLN A 290 19.42 -7.05 23.48
C GLN A 290 17.98 -6.55 23.68
N TRP A 291 17.15 -6.70 22.64
CA TRP A 291 15.73 -6.41 22.69
C TRP A 291 14.98 -7.56 23.38
N GLN A 292 14.11 -7.22 24.32
CA GLN A 292 13.31 -8.18 25.08
C GLN A 292 11.83 -7.93 24.81
N ASP A 293 11.09 -8.99 24.43
CA ASP A 293 9.65 -8.93 24.20
C ASP A 293 8.91 -8.84 25.54
N PHE A 294 7.81 -8.09 25.59
CA PHE A 294 6.86 -8.15 26.70
C PHE A 294 5.41 -8.04 26.22
N ALA A 295 4.49 -8.59 27.03
CA ALA A 295 3.05 -8.48 26.82
C ALA A 295 2.37 -8.17 28.17
N LEU A 296 1.25 -7.44 28.16
CA LEU A 296 0.55 -7.06 29.39
C LEU A 296 -0.61 -8.01 29.73
N GLU A 297 -0.97 -8.90 28.80
CA GLU A 297 -2.07 -9.85 28.89
C GLU A 297 -1.63 -11.23 29.41
N GLU A 298 -0.34 -11.58 29.25
CA GLU A 298 0.21 -12.84 29.76
C GLU A 298 0.62 -12.66 31.23
N ALA A 299 -0.14 -13.28 32.14
CA ALA A 299 0.26 -13.33 33.55
C ALA A 299 1.58 -14.11 33.68
N ALA A 300 2.60 -13.46 34.24
CA ALA A 300 3.87 -14.06 34.67
C ALA A 300 4.83 -14.60 33.59
N ALA A 301 4.66 -14.30 32.29
CA ALA A 301 5.72 -14.58 31.33
C ALA A 301 6.88 -13.58 31.52
N PRO A 302 8.12 -14.03 31.82
CA PRO A 302 9.27 -13.14 31.84
C PRO A 302 9.52 -12.58 30.44
N SER A 303 10.00 -11.34 30.39
CA SER A 303 10.47 -10.76 29.14
C SER A 303 11.52 -11.68 28.53
N SER A 304 11.37 -12.02 27.25
CA SER A 304 12.23 -13.01 26.61
C SER A 304 12.50 -12.65 25.16
N VAL A 305 13.59 -13.18 24.64
CA VAL A 305 13.89 -13.12 23.21
C VAL A 305 13.14 -14.28 22.55
N SER A 306 12.24 -13.97 21.63
CA SER A 306 11.54 -15.03 20.89
C SER A 306 12.53 -15.85 20.05
N PRO A 307 12.48 -17.19 20.10
CA PRO A 307 13.30 -18.01 19.21
C PRO A 307 12.98 -17.70 17.75
N GLN A 308 14.01 -17.61 16.89
CA GLN A 308 13.86 -17.22 15.49
C GLN A 308 14.42 -18.27 14.53
N GLY A 309 13.80 -18.40 13.36
CA GLY A 309 14.32 -19.09 12.19
C GLY A 309 14.59 -18.13 11.03
N THR A 310 15.03 -18.65 9.89
CA THR A 310 15.23 -17.88 8.65
C THR A 310 14.22 -18.34 7.59
N LEU A 311 13.44 -17.43 7.00
CA LEU A 311 12.60 -17.71 5.83
C LEU A 311 13.29 -17.21 4.56
N ARG A 312 13.53 -18.10 3.61
CA ARG A 312 13.94 -17.77 2.24
C ARG A 312 12.79 -18.09 1.28
N LEU A 313 12.42 -17.12 0.45
CA LEU A 313 11.43 -17.32 -0.60
C LEU A 313 12.13 -17.26 -1.96
N ALA A 314 12.11 -18.34 -2.72
CA ALA A 314 12.54 -18.35 -4.12
C ALA A 314 11.42 -17.80 -5.01
N TYR A 315 11.74 -16.94 -5.96
CA TYR A 315 10.80 -16.44 -6.96
C TYR A 315 11.34 -16.70 -8.36
N GLN A 316 10.52 -17.30 -9.21
CA GLN A 316 10.81 -17.42 -10.63
C GLN A 316 10.09 -16.28 -11.35
N ASP A 317 10.85 -15.46 -12.07
CA ASP A 317 10.32 -14.44 -12.96
C ASP A 317 9.30 -15.08 -13.88
N ASN A 318 8.06 -14.65 -13.69
CA ASN A 318 7.02 -14.90 -14.63
C ASN A 318 7.11 -13.63 -15.50
N GLY A 319 7.47 -13.58 -16.78
CA GLY A 319 7.78 -12.29 -17.49
C GLY A 319 6.73 -11.14 -17.57
N ILE A 320 6.17 -10.70 -16.44
CA ILE A 320 5.21 -9.62 -16.15
C ILE A 320 5.68 -8.94 -14.85
N LEU A 321 6.10 -9.74 -13.85
CA LEU A 321 6.58 -9.26 -12.56
C LEU A 321 7.91 -9.96 -12.26
N ASP A 322 8.97 -9.20 -12.05
CA ASP A 322 10.31 -9.75 -11.81
C ASP A 322 10.80 -9.57 -10.36
N ASN A 323 10.15 -8.66 -9.63
CA ASN A 323 10.44 -8.39 -8.23
C ASN A 323 9.14 -8.05 -7.47
N PRO A 324 8.41 -9.08 -6.98
CA PRO A 324 7.16 -8.88 -6.26
C PRO A 324 7.33 -7.95 -5.05
N LYS A 325 6.46 -6.95 -4.93
CA LYS A 325 6.39 -6.07 -3.76
C LYS A 325 5.44 -6.62 -2.68
N TYR A 326 5.87 -6.59 -1.41
CA TYR A 326 5.05 -6.91 -0.25
C TYR A 326 3.82 -5.99 -0.19
N TYR A 327 2.71 -6.46 0.39
CA TYR A 327 1.36 -5.87 0.32
C TYR A 327 0.73 -5.86 -1.07
N TYR A 328 1.44 -5.49 -2.12
CA TYR A 328 0.85 -5.43 -3.48
C TYR A 328 0.67 -6.80 -4.12
N HIS A 329 1.65 -7.68 -3.93
CA HIS A 329 1.71 -8.98 -4.62
C HIS A 329 1.62 -10.14 -3.65
N PHE A 330 2.19 -9.99 -2.46
CA PHE A 330 2.17 -11.02 -1.44
C PHE A 330 2.26 -10.44 -0.03
N THR A 331 1.82 -11.23 0.95
CA THR A 331 1.87 -10.92 2.37
C THR A 331 2.11 -12.17 3.21
N LEU A 332 2.58 -11.98 4.44
CA LEU A 332 2.79 -13.03 5.43
C LEU A 332 1.99 -12.68 6.67
N SER A 333 1.15 -13.61 7.14
CA SER A 333 0.46 -13.48 8.43
C SER A 333 0.94 -14.57 9.38
N ARG A 334 1.24 -14.23 10.63
CA ARG A 334 1.58 -15.20 11.68
C ARG A 334 0.31 -15.71 12.36
N PHE A 335 0.27 -16.99 12.70
CA PHE A 335 -0.77 -17.53 13.57
C PHE A 335 -0.43 -17.30 15.05
N ASP A 336 -1.40 -16.84 15.84
CA ASP A 336 -1.29 -16.82 17.31
C ASP A 336 -1.72 -18.16 17.94
N ARG A 337 -1.63 -18.26 19.28
CA ARG A 337 -1.99 -19.46 20.06
C ARG A 337 -3.46 -19.89 19.90
N SER A 338 -4.34 -18.99 19.46
CA SER A 338 -5.76 -19.27 19.18
C SER A 338 -6.04 -19.56 17.71
N GLY A 339 -4.99 -19.59 16.88
CA GLY A 339 -5.09 -19.72 15.44
C GLY A 339 -5.57 -18.46 14.75
N ARG A 340 -5.49 -17.26 15.35
CA ARG A 340 -5.81 -16.03 14.60
C ARG A 340 -4.60 -15.59 13.80
N LEU A 341 -4.86 -15.05 12.61
CA LEU A 341 -3.85 -14.50 11.73
C LEU A 341 -3.55 -13.04 12.09
N HIS A 342 -2.27 -12.72 12.18
CA HIS A 342 -1.75 -11.36 12.39
C HIS A 342 -0.79 -11.05 11.25
N LEU A 343 -1.18 -10.09 10.40
CA LEU A 343 -0.35 -9.65 9.28
C LEU A 343 0.98 -9.10 9.78
N LEU A 344 2.08 -9.48 9.14
CA LEU A 344 3.38 -8.88 9.37
C LEU A 344 3.52 -7.57 8.60
N SER A 345 4.21 -6.61 9.19
CA SER A 345 4.39 -5.28 8.60
C SER A 345 5.77 -5.12 7.95
N TYR A 346 5.80 -4.93 6.63
CA TYR A 346 7.03 -4.69 5.88
C TYR A 346 6.87 -3.43 5.04
N ASP A 347 7.22 -2.29 5.63
CA ASP A 347 7.25 -1.01 4.92
C ASP A 347 8.64 -0.81 4.29
N GLU A 348 8.72 -0.19 3.10
CA GLU A 348 9.87 0.64 2.72
C GLU A 348 9.66 1.37 1.37
N ASP A 349 9.37 2.67 1.47
CA ASP A 349 10.08 3.68 0.68
C ASP A 349 10.32 4.95 1.55
N ALA A 350 11.42 5.67 1.30
CA ALA A 350 11.77 6.90 2.02
C ALA A 350 10.82 8.07 1.73
N ASN A 351 9.92 7.88 0.76
CA ASN A 351 9.12 8.94 0.16
C ASN A 351 7.71 8.96 0.78
N GLY A 352 7.33 7.91 1.53
CA GLY A 352 6.03 7.76 2.17
C GLY A 352 4.88 7.62 1.16
N LEU A 353 5.18 7.20 -0.07
CA LEU A 353 4.24 7.15 -1.20
C LEU A 353 4.07 5.73 -1.74
N GLU A 354 5.10 4.88 -1.68
CA GLU A 354 5.00 3.45 -2.01
C GLU A 354 5.03 2.59 -0.75
N GLN A 355 3.92 1.89 -0.47
CA GLN A 355 3.87 0.88 0.60
C GLN A 355 4.50 -0.43 0.13
N GLY A 356 5.34 -1.08 0.94
CA GLY A 356 5.74 -2.48 0.75
C GLY A 356 7.18 -2.72 0.29
N SER A 357 7.94 -3.45 1.12
CA SER A 357 9.30 -3.90 0.78
C SER A 357 9.32 -4.84 -0.44
N ALA A 358 10.35 -4.73 -1.28
CA ALA A 358 10.51 -5.62 -2.43
C ALA A 358 10.99 -7.03 -2.02
N TRP A 359 10.53 -8.06 -2.72
CA TRP A 359 10.88 -9.47 -2.45
C TRP A 359 12.39 -9.70 -2.47
N ARG A 360 13.09 -9.19 -3.49
CA ARG A 360 14.51 -9.47 -3.70
C ARG A 360 15.40 -9.04 -2.52
N PRO A 361 15.41 -7.77 -2.07
CA PRO A 361 16.27 -7.36 -0.95
C PRO A 361 15.87 -8.01 0.39
N THR A 362 14.60 -8.36 0.58
CA THR A 362 14.09 -8.80 1.88
C THR A 362 14.05 -10.32 2.06
N PHE A 363 13.59 -11.06 1.05
CA PHE A 363 13.27 -12.49 1.18
C PHE A 363 14.13 -13.42 0.31
N GLU A 364 14.76 -12.93 -0.75
CA GLU A 364 15.60 -13.76 -1.64
C GLU A 364 16.79 -14.36 -0.87
N ARG A 365 17.46 -13.54 -0.05
CA ARG A 365 18.63 -13.97 0.75
C ARG A 365 18.29 -14.56 2.12
N GLY A 366 17.01 -14.54 2.48
CA GLY A 366 16.50 -14.98 3.78
C GLY A 366 16.24 -13.81 4.74
N THR A 367 15.12 -13.89 5.46
CA THR A 367 14.75 -12.94 6.53
C THR A 367 14.55 -13.67 7.85
N LYS A 368 14.89 -13.03 8.97
CA LYS A 368 14.66 -13.59 10.31
C LYS A 368 13.22 -13.42 10.72
N LEU A 369 12.59 -14.51 11.14
CA LEU A 369 11.23 -14.53 11.66
C LEU A 369 11.20 -15.31 12.96
N ASP A 370 10.30 -14.94 13.86
CA ASP A 370 10.01 -15.77 15.02
C ASP A 370 9.62 -17.19 14.59
N ALA A 371 9.97 -18.17 15.41
CA ALA A 371 9.50 -19.52 15.23
C ALA A 371 7.97 -19.58 15.36
N GLY A 372 7.35 -20.36 14.49
CA GLY A 372 5.90 -20.57 14.47
C GLY A 372 5.35 -20.76 13.06
N GLN A 373 4.02 -20.85 13.01
CA GLN A 373 3.28 -21.03 11.77
C GLN A 373 2.90 -19.68 11.16
N TYR A 374 2.96 -19.63 9.83
CA TYR A 374 2.63 -18.47 9.01
C TYR A 374 1.71 -18.85 7.85
N LEU A 375 0.98 -17.89 7.31
CA LEU A 375 0.22 -17.97 6.08
C LEU A 375 0.82 -16.97 5.07
N LEU A 376 1.43 -17.50 4.01
CA LEU A 376 1.84 -16.75 2.83
C LEU A 376 0.64 -16.64 1.89
N VAL A 377 0.28 -15.41 1.55
CA VAL A 377 -0.75 -15.11 0.56
C VAL A 377 -0.09 -14.40 -0.61
N SER A 378 -0.36 -14.85 -1.83
CA SER A 378 0.00 -14.12 -3.06
C SER A 378 -1.24 -13.90 -3.93
N GLY A 379 -1.23 -12.83 -4.71
CA GLY A 379 -2.37 -12.46 -5.56
C GLY A 379 -1.94 -11.85 -6.90
N SER A 380 -2.50 -12.37 -7.99
CA SER A 380 -2.32 -11.84 -9.33
C SER A 380 -3.66 -11.36 -9.88
N ARG A 381 -3.78 -10.04 -10.12
CA ARG A 381 -5.01 -9.42 -10.59
C ARG A 381 -5.16 -9.57 -12.10
N LEU A 382 -6.34 -10.01 -12.51
CA LEU A 382 -6.79 -10.09 -13.89
C LEU A 382 -7.50 -8.79 -14.30
N ALA A 383 -7.62 -8.55 -15.60
CA ALA A 383 -8.22 -7.34 -16.14
C ALA A 383 -9.72 -7.21 -15.78
N ASP A 384 -10.43 -8.34 -15.70
CA ASP A 384 -11.83 -8.43 -15.22
C ASP A 384 -11.98 -8.06 -13.72
N GLY A 385 -10.87 -7.77 -13.03
CA GLY A 385 -10.83 -7.41 -11.63
C GLY A 385 -10.73 -8.59 -10.68
N SER A 386 -10.90 -9.82 -11.17
CA SER A 386 -10.70 -11.03 -10.37
C SER A 386 -9.22 -11.22 -10.00
N VAL A 387 -8.98 -11.97 -8.93
CA VAL A 387 -7.64 -12.20 -8.38
C VAL A 387 -7.37 -13.70 -8.30
N LEU A 388 -6.31 -14.15 -8.96
CA LEU A 388 -5.75 -15.48 -8.77
C LEU A 388 -4.90 -15.46 -7.50
N ALA A 389 -5.43 -16.01 -6.42
CA ALA A 389 -4.74 -16.07 -5.14
C ALA A 389 -4.13 -17.44 -4.88
N GLN A 390 -2.99 -17.48 -4.19
CA GLN A 390 -2.47 -18.69 -3.55
C GLN A 390 -2.32 -18.42 -2.04
N LEU A 391 -2.85 -19.33 -1.23
CA LEU A 391 -2.66 -19.36 0.21
C LEU A 391 -1.80 -20.56 0.55
N ARG A 392 -0.71 -20.37 1.29
CA ARG A 392 0.21 -21.43 1.71
C ARG A 392 0.59 -21.28 3.17
N SER A 393 0.50 -22.33 3.96
CA SER A 393 1.06 -22.31 5.33
C SER A 393 2.56 -22.60 5.31
N LEU A 394 3.32 -21.88 6.13
CA LEU A 394 4.75 -22.10 6.37
C LEU A 394 4.96 -22.42 7.86
N ASP A 395 5.96 -23.24 8.19
CA ASP A 395 6.35 -23.54 9.57
C ASP A 395 7.84 -23.20 9.76
N ILE A 396 8.09 -22.12 10.49
CA ILE A 396 9.44 -21.61 10.75
C ILE A 396 9.93 -22.17 12.08
N LYS A 397 11.03 -22.92 12.03
CA LYS A 397 11.63 -23.54 13.21
C LYS A 397 12.81 -22.73 13.72
N ALA A 398 12.96 -22.67 15.05
CA ALA A 398 14.05 -21.96 15.70
C ALA A 398 15.41 -22.50 15.23
N GLY A 399 16.33 -21.59 14.88
CA GLY A 399 17.68 -21.91 14.41
C GLY A 399 17.77 -22.53 13.01
N GLN A 400 16.65 -22.78 12.33
CA GLN A 400 16.62 -23.45 11.02
C GLN A 400 16.31 -22.46 9.89
N GLU A 401 16.81 -22.77 8.69
CA GLU A 401 16.36 -22.14 7.46
C GLU A 401 15.17 -22.90 6.88
N HIS A 402 14.11 -22.17 6.53
CA HIS A 402 12.96 -22.65 5.79
C HIS A 402 12.98 -22.01 4.41
N SER A 403 13.13 -22.83 3.37
CA SER A 403 13.09 -22.40 1.97
C SER A 403 11.78 -22.83 1.32
N ASP A 404 11.04 -21.88 0.72
CA ASP A 404 9.82 -22.15 -0.05
C ASP A 404 9.79 -21.27 -1.33
N SER A 405 8.83 -21.50 -2.22
CA SER A 405 8.62 -20.73 -3.44
C SER A 405 7.49 -19.71 -3.28
N LEU A 406 7.75 -18.45 -3.64
CA LEU A 406 6.72 -17.45 -3.86
C LEU A 406 6.12 -17.67 -5.25
N VAL A 407 4.85 -18.09 -5.30
CA VAL A 407 4.16 -18.36 -6.57
C VAL A 407 3.22 -17.21 -6.90
N MET A 408 3.44 -16.53 -8.03
CA MET A 408 2.51 -15.56 -8.59
C MET A 408 1.73 -16.23 -9.72
N ARG A 409 0.49 -16.64 -9.42
CA ARG A 409 -0.35 -17.45 -10.32
C ARG A 409 -0.71 -16.67 -11.58
N ARG A 410 -0.86 -17.39 -12.69
CA ARG A 410 -1.19 -16.82 -13.99
C ARG A 410 -2.31 -17.58 -14.64
N ASP A 411 -3.06 -16.86 -15.46
CA ASP A 411 -3.93 -17.42 -16.47
C ASP A 411 -3.36 -16.95 -17.81
N SER A 412 -2.87 -17.88 -18.62
CA SER A 412 -2.30 -17.59 -19.94
C SER A 412 -3.36 -17.20 -20.98
N THR A 413 -4.64 -17.41 -20.67
CA THR A 413 -5.77 -17.09 -21.55
C THR A 413 -6.42 -15.75 -21.18
N ALA A 414 -6.41 -15.40 -19.89
CA ALA A 414 -6.93 -14.13 -19.39
C ALA A 414 -5.90 -12.99 -19.52
N ILE A 415 -6.41 -11.76 -19.69
CA ILE A 415 -5.57 -10.57 -19.70
C ILE A 415 -5.18 -10.23 -18.26
N ALA A 416 -3.88 -10.20 -17.97
CA ALA A 416 -3.33 -9.84 -16.66
C ALA A 416 -3.06 -8.33 -16.55
N VAL A 417 -3.08 -7.79 -15.34
CA VAL A 417 -2.58 -6.43 -15.07
C VAL A 417 -1.05 -6.48 -15.01
N LEU A 418 -0.40 -5.79 -15.94
CA LEU A 418 1.06 -5.73 -16.11
C LEU A 418 1.74 -4.69 -15.22
N GLY A 419 0.98 -3.71 -14.75
CA GLY A 419 1.47 -2.64 -13.90
C GLY A 419 0.45 -1.54 -13.78
N ASN A 420 0.92 -0.35 -13.39
CA ASN A 420 0.06 0.81 -13.24
C ASN A 420 0.58 2.04 -14.00
N PHE A 421 -0.31 2.90 -14.46
CA PHE A 421 0.03 4.16 -15.12
C PHE A 421 -1.05 5.20 -14.79
N SER A 422 -0.64 6.37 -14.31
CA SER A 422 -1.58 7.39 -13.84
C SER A 422 -2.45 7.89 -14.99
N SER A 423 -3.76 7.63 -14.92
CA SER A 423 -4.74 8.18 -15.86
C SER A 423 -4.87 9.70 -15.73
N GLU A 424 -4.44 10.28 -14.61
CA GLU A 424 -4.39 11.73 -14.39
C GLU A 424 -3.12 12.39 -14.94
N SER A 425 -2.20 11.63 -15.53
CA SER A 425 -1.01 12.18 -16.20
C SER A 425 -1.40 13.22 -17.26
N ARG A 426 -0.67 14.34 -17.26
CA ARG A 426 -0.98 15.49 -18.12
C ARG A 426 -0.26 15.42 -19.45
N TYR A 427 -0.90 15.98 -20.46
CA TYR A 427 -0.34 16.16 -21.79
C TYR A 427 -0.85 17.46 -22.41
N ARG A 428 -0.16 17.98 -23.41
CA ARG A 428 -0.62 19.14 -24.18
C ARG A 428 -1.28 18.69 -25.49
N PRO A 429 -2.60 18.90 -25.68
CA PRO A 429 -3.29 18.48 -26.90
C PRO A 429 -2.79 19.19 -28.15
N LEU A 430 -2.75 18.43 -29.24
CA LEU A 430 -2.48 18.93 -30.58
C LEU A 430 -3.76 18.88 -31.43
N SER A 431 -4.00 19.95 -32.18
CA SER A 431 -5.09 20.10 -33.12
C SER A 431 -4.56 20.18 -34.53
N LEU A 432 -5.48 20.01 -35.47
CA LEU A 432 -5.21 20.19 -36.87
C LEU A 432 -5.34 21.64 -37.29
N GLY A 433 -4.21 22.28 -37.56
CA GLY A 433 -4.19 23.64 -38.13
C GLY A 433 -4.54 23.68 -39.63
N ALA A 434 -4.64 24.89 -40.18
CA ALA A 434 -5.04 25.19 -41.56
C ALA A 434 -4.27 24.41 -42.66
N TYR A 435 -3.07 23.92 -42.35
CA TYR A 435 -2.21 23.18 -43.27
C TYR A 435 -2.13 21.67 -42.98
N LYS A 436 -3.10 21.10 -42.25
CA LYS A 436 -3.08 19.69 -41.83
C LYS A 436 -1.82 19.28 -41.04
N ARG A 437 -1.11 20.26 -40.46
CA ARG A 437 -0.03 20.06 -39.50
C ARG A 437 -0.58 20.09 -38.08
N LEU A 438 0.02 19.31 -37.20
CA LEU A 438 -0.28 19.36 -35.78
C LEU A 438 0.21 20.70 -35.22
N SER A 439 -0.68 21.43 -34.56
CA SER A 439 -0.40 22.66 -33.85
C SER A 439 -0.99 22.57 -32.45
N THR A 440 -0.39 23.24 -31.48
CA THR A 440 -0.90 23.27 -30.10
C THR A 440 -2.31 23.83 -30.04
N ALA A 441 -3.24 23.04 -29.51
CA ALA A 441 -4.67 23.34 -29.55
C ALA A 441 -5.17 24.11 -28.33
N ALA A 442 -4.56 23.90 -27.16
CA ALA A 442 -5.11 24.30 -25.86
C ALA A 442 -4.10 24.17 -24.71
N GLU A 443 -4.53 24.57 -23.51
CA GLU A 443 -3.87 24.27 -22.23
C GLU A 443 -3.71 22.77 -21.96
N GLU A 444 -2.76 22.42 -21.09
CA GLU A 444 -2.52 21.05 -20.65
C GLU A 444 -3.73 20.46 -19.93
N ARG A 445 -4.04 19.21 -20.22
CA ARG A 445 -5.14 18.45 -19.59
C ARG A 445 -4.70 17.03 -19.26
N SER A 446 -5.42 16.36 -18.36
CA SER A 446 -5.14 14.97 -18.03
C SER A 446 -5.63 14.01 -19.10
N LEU A 447 -4.98 12.83 -19.22
CA LEU A 447 -5.42 11.76 -20.11
C LEU A 447 -6.86 11.35 -19.80
N LEU A 448 -7.22 11.19 -18.52
CA LEU A 448 -8.57 10.86 -18.06
C LEU A 448 -9.64 11.82 -18.60
N SER A 449 -9.35 13.12 -18.62
CA SER A 449 -10.29 14.12 -19.15
C SER A 449 -10.59 13.96 -20.64
N SER A 450 -9.66 13.35 -21.39
CA SER A 450 -9.72 13.23 -22.85
C SER A 450 -10.17 11.84 -23.30
N THR A 451 -9.78 10.80 -22.57
CA THR A 451 -10.17 9.41 -22.84
C THR A 451 -11.51 9.06 -22.17
N GLY A 452 -11.90 9.76 -21.10
CA GLY A 452 -13.07 9.40 -20.33
C GLY A 452 -12.90 8.09 -19.56
N ARG A 453 -14.01 7.48 -19.10
CA ARG A 453 -13.99 6.27 -18.27
C ARG A 453 -13.79 4.98 -19.07
N GLY A 454 -13.02 4.05 -18.50
CA GLY A 454 -12.73 2.74 -19.10
C GLY A 454 -11.33 2.62 -19.70
N TYR A 455 -11.13 1.60 -20.54
CA TYR A 455 -9.86 1.33 -21.19
C TYR A 455 -9.58 2.29 -22.36
N TYR A 456 -8.32 2.70 -22.51
CA TYR A 456 -7.81 3.50 -23.61
C TYR A 456 -6.44 2.99 -24.06
N VAL A 457 -6.07 3.31 -25.29
CA VAL A 457 -4.72 3.07 -25.82
C VAL A 457 -3.91 4.35 -25.65
N LEU A 458 -2.68 4.24 -25.14
CA LEU A 458 -1.72 5.35 -25.12
C LEU A 458 -0.46 4.91 -25.87
N GLY A 459 -0.07 5.67 -26.89
CA GLY A 459 1.16 5.48 -27.65
C GLY A 459 2.09 6.67 -27.51
N MET A 460 3.32 6.44 -27.05
CA MET A 460 4.42 7.39 -27.12
C MET A 460 5.16 7.19 -28.43
N MET A 461 5.19 8.22 -29.27
CA MET A 461 5.61 8.14 -30.66
C MET A 461 6.88 8.98 -30.90
N ASP A 462 7.75 8.47 -31.76
CA ASP A 462 8.86 9.23 -32.35
C ASP A 462 8.62 9.38 -33.85
N ALA A 463 8.26 10.59 -34.28
CA ALA A 463 7.82 10.81 -35.65
C ALA A 463 8.97 10.64 -36.64
N GLY A 464 8.69 9.91 -37.71
CA GLY A 464 9.67 9.65 -38.76
C GLY A 464 10.42 8.33 -38.62
N SER A 465 10.44 7.72 -37.43
CA SER A 465 11.00 6.39 -37.20
C SER A 465 10.20 5.30 -37.95
N GLU A 466 10.90 4.33 -38.53
CA GLU A 466 10.30 3.21 -39.25
C GLU A 466 9.37 2.35 -38.36
N PRO A 467 9.72 2.06 -37.09
CA PRO A 467 8.83 1.34 -36.18
C PRO A 467 7.51 2.07 -35.90
N THR A 468 7.56 3.41 -35.76
CA THR A 468 6.36 4.24 -35.56
C THR A 468 5.46 4.18 -36.80
N LYS A 469 6.04 4.27 -38.00
CA LYS A 469 5.27 4.14 -39.25
C LYS A 469 4.63 2.76 -39.39
N HIS A 470 5.34 1.71 -39.01
CA HIS A 470 4.80 0.34 -39.01
C HIS A 470 3.62 0.21 -38.02
N ALA A 471 3.79 0.68 -36.79
CA ALA A 471 2.74 0.66 -35.78
C ALA A 471 1.46 1.41 -36.22
N LEU A 472 1.61 2.57 -36.87
CA LEU A 472 0.49 3.33 -37.40
C LEU A 472 -0.21 2.61 -38.56
N ARG A 473 0.55 2.00 -39.48
CA ARG A 473 -0.02 1.18 -40.55
C ARG A 473 -0.81 -0.02 -40.02
N ASP A 474 -0.29 -0.66 -38.97
CA ASP A 474 -1.00 -1.75 -38.30
C ASP A 474 -2.31 -1.27 -37.64
N LEU A 475 -2.32 -0.07 -37.04
CA LEU A 475 -3.55 0.54 -36.52
C LEU A 475 -4.56 0.88 -37.62
N ILE A 476 -4.09 1.43 -38.75
CA ILE A 476 -4.92 1.74 -39.92
C ILE A 476 -5.56 0.47 -40.49
N ALA A 477 -4.79 -0.62 -40.60
CA ALA A 477 -5.28 -1.89 -41.12
C ALA A 477 -6.44 -2.48 -40.29
N GLU A 478 -6.47 -2.20 -38.99
CA GLU A 478 -7.48 -2.69 -38.06
C GLU A 478 -8.50 -1.60 -37.66
N ALA A 479 -8.48 -0.44 -38.34
CA ALA A 479 -9.30 0.72 -37.97
C ALA A 479 -10.80 0.43 -37.87
N PRO A 480 -11.46 -0.27 -38.82
CA PRO A 480 -12.89 -0.57 -38.71
C PRO A 480 -13.25 -1.36 -37.45
N ALA A 481 -12.38 -2.29 -37.02
CA ALA A 481 -12.61 -3.10 -35.83
C ALA A 481 -12.34 -2.32 -34.54
N LEU A 482 -11.29 -1.48 -34.53
CA LEU A 482 -10.97 -0.62 -33.40
C LEU A 482 -12.03 0.47 -33.20
N GLU A 483 -12.56 1.05 -34.28
CA GLU A 483 -13.69 2.00 -34.26
C GLU A 483 -14.95 1.36 -33.65
N LYS A 484 -15.26 0.12 -34.02
CA LYS A 484 -16.39 -0.63 -33.44
C LYS A 484 -16.25 -0.85 -31.93
N LEU A 485 -15.02 -1.02 -31.44
CA LEU A 485 -14.74 -1.16 -30.00
C LEU A 485 -14.85 0.18 -29.24
N GLY A 486 -14.77 1.31 -29.94
CA GLY A 486 -15.03 2.65 -29.39
C GLY A 486 -14.06 3.13 -28.32
N ARG A 487 -12.90 2.47 -28.14
CA ARG A 487 -11.91 2.82 -27.11
C ARG A 487 -11.00 3.96 -27.60
N PRO A 488 -10.83 5.06 -26.83
CA PRO A 488 -9.98 6.18 -27.24
C PRO A 488 -8.53 5.78 -27.47
N ILE A 489 -7.88 6.44 -28.43
CA ILE A 489 -6.46 6.20 -28.76
C ILE A 489 -5.71 7.54 -28.64
N ALA A 490 -4.88 7.67 -27.62
CA ALA A 490 -4.01 8.81 -27.40
C ALA A 490 -2.64 8.55 -28.01
N LEU A 491 -2.22 9.32 -29.01
CA LEU A 491 -0.88 9.25 -29.59
C LEU A 491 -0.10 10.52 -29.24
N LEU A 492 0.86 10.39 -28.31
CA LEU A 492 1.65 11.50 -27.79
C LEU A 492 3.06 11.50 -28.37
N PHE A 493 3.59 12.67 -28.68
CA PHE A 493 4.97 12.88 -29.11
C PHE A 493 5.81 13.39 -27.95
N THR A 494 7.10 13.02 -27.93
CA THR A 494 8.04 13.42 -26.86
C THR A 494 8.26 14.93 -26.79
N ASP A 495 8.18 15.61 -27.93
CA ASP A 495 8.37 17.05 -28.05
C ASP A 495 7.77 17.60 -29.35
N SER A 496 7.80 18.94 -29.48
CA SER A 496 7.28 19.65 -30.66
C SER A 496 8.03 19.33 -31.96
N THR A 497 9.30 18.93 -31.89
CA THR A 497 10.11 18.56 -33.07
C THR A 497 9.62 17.23 -33.62
N ALA A 498 9.43 16.24 -32.76
CA ALA A 498 8.79 14.98 -33.12
C ALA A 498 7.39 15.24 -33.68
N ALA A 499 6.54 16.03 -33.02
CA ALA A 499 5.21 16.33 -33.56
C ALA A 499 5.25 17.01 -34.96
N ALA A 500 6.22 17.89 -35.22
CA ALA A 500 6.39 18.54 -36.52
C ALA A 500 6.84 17.57 -37.63
N GLY A 501 7.56 16.51 -37.28
CA GLY A 501 7.97 15.44 -38.19
C GLY A 501 6.83 14.50 -38.62
N TYR A 502 5.66 14.61 -37.99
CA TYR A 502 4.51 13.75 -38.26
C TYR A 502 3.76 14.16 -39.53
N ARG A 503 3.72 13.26 -40.53
CA ARG A 503 3.21 13.59 -41.86
C ARG A 503 1.70 13.33 -41.99
N PRO A 504 0.96 14.14 -42.78
CA PRO A 504 -0.48 13.94 -43.00
C PRO A 504 -0.87 12.57 -43.59
N GLU A 505 0.00 11.97 -44.38
CA GLU A 505 -0.18 10.62 -44.94
C GLU A 505 -0.12 9.52 -43.87
N ASP A 506 0.66 9.71 -42.80
CA ASP A 506 0.87 8.71 -41.73
C ASP A 506 -0.30 8.64 -40.73
N ARG A 507 -1.32 9.49 -40.91
CA ARG A 507 -2.56 9.51 -40.09
C ARG A 507 -3.84 9.34 -40.90
N ALA A 508 -3.74 9.29 -42.22
CA ALA A 508 -4.88 9.04 -43.06
C ALA A 508 -5.39 7.61 -42.80
N GLY A 509 -6.65 7.47 -42.39
CA GLY A 509 -7.26 6.17 -42.09
C GLY A 509 -7.02 5.62 -40.68
N LEU A 510 -6.43 6.41 -39.77
CA LEU A 510 -6.42 6.03 -38.35
C LEU A 510 -7.86 6.00 -37.80
N PRO A 511 -8.13 5.19 -36.76
CA PRO A 511 -9.44 5.15 -36.10
C PRO A 511 -9.91 6.56 -35.70
N GLN A 512 -11.17 6.89 -35.96
CA GLN A 512 -11.75 8.21 -35.71
C GLN A 512 -11.58 8.73 -34.28
N GLN A 513 -11.52 7.83 -33.29
CA GLN A 513 -11.31 8.16 -31.89
C GLN A 513 -9.84 8.38 -31.49
N THR A 514 -8.94 8.54 -32.47
CA THR A 514 -7.53 8.86 -32.25
C THR A 514 -7.33 10.36 -32.05
N PHE A 515 -6.61 10.75 -31.01
CA PHE A 515 -6.20 12.12 -30.76
C PHE A 515 -4.71 12.23 -30.45
N PHE A 516 -4.17 13.43 -30.64
CA PHE A 516 -2.73 13.69 -30.59
C PHE A 516 -2.35 14.67 -29.48
N GLY A 517 -1.10 14.58 -29.03
CA GLY A 517 -0.61 15.48 -28.00
C GLY A 517 0.91 15.47 -27.82
N LEU A 518 1.41 16.31 -26.91
CA LEU A 518 2.80 16.35 -26.48
C LEU A 518 2.91 15.83 -25.05
N ASP A 519 3.96 15.04 -24.82
CA ASP A 519 4.41 14.63 -23.50
C ASP A 519 4.97 15.84 -22.73
N THR A 520 4.31 16.22 -21.65
CA THR A 520 4.73 17.36 -20.80
C THR A 520 5.30 16.93 -19.45
N GLU A 521 5.13 15.66 -19.08
CA GLU A 521 5.53 15.11 -17.76
C GLU A 521 6.62 14.04 -17.87
N GLY A 522 7.17 13.82 -19.06
CA GLY A 522 8.13 12.75 -19.32
C GLY A 522 7.50 11.36 -19.19
N LEU A 523 6.25 11.20 -19.64
CA LEU A 523 5.50 9.95 -19.65
C LEU A 523 6.26 8.82 -20.34
N ALA A 524 6.97 9.09 -21.45
CA ALA A 524 7.79 8.09 -22.11
C ALA A 524 8.88 7.54 -21.17
N LYS A 525 9.53 8.42 -20.40
CA LYS A 525 10.54 8.03 -19.41
C LYS A 525 9.91 7.25 -18.25
N GLN A 526 8.77 7.72 -17.73
CA GLN A 526 8.03 7.03 -16.67
C GLN A 526 7.63 5.60 -17.09
N LEU A 527 7.12 5.43 -18.31
CA LEU A 527 6.77 4.11 -18.87
C LEU A 527 8.02 3.23 -19.05
N THR A 528 9.11 3.81 -19.54
CA THR A 528 10.38 3.10 -19.72
C THR A 528 10.91 2.56 -18.39
N GLU A 529 10.96 3.40 -17.36
CA GLU A 529 11.44 3.03 -16.03
C GLU A 529 10.53 2.01 -15.37
N ARG A 530 9.21 2.23 -15.45
CA ARG A 530 8.22 1.40 -14.77
C ARG A 530 8.11 0.00 -15.35
N PHE A 531 8.12 -0.11 -16.68
CA PHE A 531 7.99 -1.38 -17.40
C PHE A 531 9.33 -1.96 -17.86
N LYS A 532 10.46 -1.39 -17.39
CA LYS A 532 11.83 -1.84 -17.70
C LYS A 532 12.10 -1.94 -19.21
N LEU A 533 11.57 -0.98 -19.95
CA LEU A 533 11.72 -0.90 -21.39
C LEU A 533 13.08 -0.29 -21.77
N ARG A 534 13.48 -0.41 -23.03
CA ARG A 534 14.73 0.18 -23.53
C ARG A 534 14.55 1.68 -23.74
N ALA A 535 15.38 2.50 -23.10
CA ALA A 535 15.32 3.95 -23.30
C ALA A 535 15.55 4.34 -24.76
N GLY A 536 14.78 5.32 -25.25
CA GLY A 536 14.90 5.84 -26.62
C GLY A 536 14.35 4.93 -27.71
N LEU A 537 13.75 3.78 -27.37
CA LEU A 537 13.13 2.88 -28.34
C LEU A 537 11.62 3.14 -28.42
N TYR A 538 11.19 3.68 -29.56
CA TYR A 538 9.80 4.05 -29.86
C TYR A 538 9.23 3.21 -31.02
N PRO A 539 7.89 3.07 -31.12
CA PRO A 539 6.88 3.60 -30.20
C PRO A 539 6.79 2.77 -28.91
N ILE A 540 6.31 3.38 -27.82
CA ILE A 540 5.88 2.66 -26.60
C ILE A 540 4.37 2.70 -26.57
N ILE A 541 3.70 1.56 -26.57
CA ILE A 541 2.23 1.48 -26.64
C ILE A 541 1.71 0.68 -25.47
N ILE A 542 0.73 1.24 -24.76
CA ILE A 542 0.05 0.58 -23.65
C ILE A 542 -1.46 0.57 -23.85
N VAL A 543 -2.13 -0.39 -23.24
CA VAL A 543 -3.57 -0.32 -22.94
C VAL A 543 -3.71 -0.10 -21.44
N ALA A 544 -4.32 1.03 -21.07
CA ALA A 544 -4.50 1.43 -19.68
C ALA A 544 -5.98 1.76 -19.39
N ASP A 545 -6.37 1.87 -18.12
CA ASP A 545 -7.71 2.31 -17.74
C ASP A 545 -7.71 3.44 -16.70
N THR A 546 -8.90 3.90 -16.36
CA THR A 546 -9.14 4.97 -15.39
C THR A 546 -8.90 4.61 -13.93
N PHE A 547 -8.50 3.37 -13.65
CA PHE A 547 -8.06 2.91 -12.33
C PHE A 547 -6.54 2.70 -12.29
N ASP A 548 -5.86 3.33 -13.25
CA ASP A 548 -4.43 3.30 -13.46
C ASP A 548 -3.89 1.90 -13.75
N ARG A 549 -4.68 0.96 -14.26
CA ARG A 549 -4.22 -0.41 -14.57
C ARG A 549 -3.71 -0.48 -16.00
N VAL A 550 -2.50 -1.01 -16.20
CA VAL A 550 -1.95 -1.31 -17.53
C VAL A 550 -2.08 -2.80 -17.79
N VAL A 551 -2.61 -3.17 -18.94
CA VAL A 551 -2.94 -4.57 -19.30
C VAL A 551 -2.27 -5.04 -20.61
N PHE A 552 -1.64 -4.11 -21.32
CA PHE A 552 -0.84 -4.38 -22.52
C PHE A 552 0.31 -3.39 -22.56
N VAL A 553 1.49 -3.85 -22.95
CA VAL A 553 2.68 -3.03 -23.23
C VAL A 553 3.37 -3.59 -24.46
N SER A 554 3.75 -2.71 -25.38
CA SER A 554 4.57 -2.99 -26.56
C SER A 554 5.60 -1.88 -26.72
N GLN A 555 6.79 -2.23 -27.21
CA GLN A 555 7.85 -1.27 -27.49
C GLN A 555 8.53 -1.58 -28.82
N GLY A 556 8.82 -0.54 -29.60
CA GLY A 556 9.62 -0.63 -30.82
C GLY A 556 8.89 -1.32 -31.96
N TYR A 557 9.64 -1.99 -32.83
CA TYR A 557 9.09 -2.68 -33.97
C TYR A 557 8.32 -3.94 -33.52
N THR A 558 6.99 -3.88 -33.58
CA THR A 558 6.09 -4.99 -33.24
C THR A 558 5.23 -5.32 -34.44
N ILE A 559 5.30 -6.57 -34.91
CA ILE A 559 4.50 -7.06 -36.03
C ILE A 559 3.08 -7.35 -35.56
N GLY A 560 2.08 -6.82 -36.29
CA GLY A 560 0.67 -7.12 -36.03
C GLY A 560 0.14 -6.42 -34.77
N LEU A 561 0.71 -5.27 -34.42
CA LEU A 561 0.32 -4.49 -33.24
C LEU A 561 -1.18 -4.19 -33.23
N GLY A 562 -1.74 -3.73 -34.35
CA GLY A 562 -3.16 -3.40 -34.47
C GLY A 562 -4.05 -4.59 -34.14
N ARG A 563 -3.66 -5.79 -34.60
CA ARG A 563 -4.35 -7.05 -34.29
C ARG A 563 -4.27 -7.38 -32.81
N GLN A 564 -3.08 -7.26 -32.21
CA GLN A 564 -2.89 -7.49 -30.78
C GLN A 564 -3.72 -6.53 -29.92
N LEU A 565 -3.79 -5.25 -30.31
CA LEU A 565 -4.65 -4.27 -29.67
C LEU A 565 -6.13 -4.62 -29.83
N ARG A 566 -6.58 -4.96 -31.04
CA ARG A 566 -7.96 -5.41 -31.28
C ARG A 566 -8.32 -6.61 -30.41
N GLU A 567 -7.48 -7.64 -30.38
CA GLU A 567 -7.73 -8.86 -29.60
C GLU A 567 -7.75 -8.59 -28.10
N THR A 568 -6.84 -7.74 -27.62
CA THR A 568 -6.80 -7.30 -26.22
C THR A 568 -8.08 -6.55 -25.87
N LEU A 569 -8.44 -5.52 -26.63
CA LEU A 569 -9.62 -4.69 -26.39
C LEU A 569 -10.95 -5.47 -26.57
N THR A 570 -10.99 -6.44 -27.48
CA THR A 570 -12.14 -7.35 -27.67
C THR A 570 -12.34 -8.20 -26.42
N ARG A 571 -11.29 -8.87 -25.92
CA ARG A 571 -11.35 -9.67 -24.69
C ARG A 571 -11.73 -8.84 -23.46
N LEU A 572 -11.26 -7.60 -23.36
CA LEU A 572 -11.66 -6.68 -22.28
C LEU A 572 -13.16 -6.34 -22.36
N THR A 573 -13.70 -6.20 -23.57
CA THR A 573 -15.12 -5.88 -23.80
C THR A 573 -16.01 -7.11 -23.60
N GLU A 574 -15.53 -8.31 -23.97
CA GLU A 574 -16.18 -9.60 -23.70
C GLU A 574 -16.21 -9.93 -22.22
N ALA A 575 -15.14 -9.66 -21.47
CA ALA A 575 -15.13 -9.79 -20.01
C ALA A 575 -16.16 -8.85 -19.35
N SER A 576 -16.37 -7.65 -19.90
CA SER A 576 -17.42 -6.73 -19.44
C SER A 576 -18.84 -7.15 -19.86
N SER A 577 -19.03 -7.77 -21.03
CA SER A 577 -20.36 -8.09 -21.61
C SER A 577 -20.86 -9.53 -21.38
N ALA A 578 -19.97 -10.50 -21.12
CA ALA A 578 -20.35 -11.80 -20.58
C ALA A 578 -20.99 -11.67 -19.18
N CYS A 579 -20.70 -10.57 -18.48
CA CYS A 579 -21.36 -10.14 -17.25
C CYS A 579 -22.81 -9.66 -17.44
N GLU A 580 -23.20 -9.14 -18.62
CA GLU A 580 -24.55 -8.62 -18.87
C GLU A 580 -25.55 -9.70 -19.32
N ARG A 581 -25.08 -10.78 -19.94
CA ARG A 581 -25.93 -11.86 -20.50
C ARG A 581 -26.34 -12.95 -19.50
N GLY A 582 -25.92 -12.86 -18.24
CA GLY A 582 -26.40 -13.74 -17.15
C GLY A 582 -27.81 -13.42 -16.66
N GLY A 583 -28.69 -12.98 -17.56
CA GLY A 583 -30.08 -12.62 -17.27
C GLY A 583 -30.93 -13.87 -17.06
N CYS A 584 -31.54 -13.93 -15.89
CA CYS A 584 -32.62 -14.82 -15.50
C CYS A 584 -33.51 -15.25 -16.68
N THR A 585 -33.57 -16.55 -16.93
CA THR A 585 -34.83 -17.14 -17.39
C THR A 585 -35.83 -16.97 -16.26
N LYS A 586 -36.91 -16.23 -16.52
CA LYS A 586 -38.12 -16.33 -15.70
C LYS A 586 -38.61 -17.77 -15.80
N ASP A 587 -38.49 -18.49 -14.70
CA ASP A 587 -39.53 -19.32 -14.08
C ASP A 587 -39.16 -19.60 -12.62
#